data_AF-W4KFV0-F1
#
_entry.id   AF-W4KFV0-F1
#
_cell.length_a   1.000
_cell.length_b   1.000
_cell.length_c   1.000
_cell.angle_alpha   90.00
_cell.angle_beta   90.00
_cell.angle_gamma   90.00
#
_symmetry.space_group_name_H-M   'P 1'
#
loop_
_entity.id
_entity.type
_entity.pdbx_description
1 polymer ?
#
loop_
_entity_poly.entity_id
_entity_poly.type
_entity_poly.pdbx_seq_one_letter_code
_entity_poly.pdbx_strand_id
1 'polypeptide(L)'
;MPPRPQPVPPAPDSPRSSQSPPPEGVQGDLELELLGLANALYNLGTTVVNDSTKEKDKVGGGKQVGLRVIPIRNEVIAHLSNIDDMAQHVQTMIPMQVLTDIDSARNPFHLTKDRLERAATENQFMNGKIASISSYCQLLNEALLQSFPEVTEHLEPLPPSSPVKQYVNGSMANGAS
;
A
#
# COMPACT_ATOMS: atom_id res chain seq x y z
N MET A 1 -43.61 -11.85 33.32
CA MET A 1 -42.82 -12.13 32.11
C MET A 1 -41.72 -11.07 32.05
N PRO A 2 -40.43 -11.41 32.16
CA PRO A 2 -39.37 -10.40 32.11
C PRO A 2 -39.22 -9.85 30.68
N PRO A 3 -38.80 -8.59 30.51
CA PRO A 3 -38.59 -8.00 29.19
C PRO A 3 -37.43 -8.69 28.47
N ARG A 4 -37.62 -8.97 27.17
CA ARG A 4 -36.59 -9.54 26.27
C ARG A 4 -35.42 -8.56 26.17
N PRO A 5 -34.16 -9.00 26.32
CA PRO A 5 -33.02 -8.14 26.05
C PRO A 5 -33.02 -7.75 24.56
N GLN A 6 -32.89 -6.45 24.29
CA GLN A 6 -32.80 -5.93 22.94
C GLN A 6 -31.49 -6.40 22.27
N PRO A 7 -31.50 -6.66 20.95
CA PRO A 7 -30.30 -7.06 20.24
C PRO A 7 -29.31 -5.90 20.26
N VAL A 8 -28.14 -6.16 20.84
CA VAL A 8 -26.98 -5.26 20.84
C VAL A 8 -26.63 -4.91 19.38
N PRO A 9 -26.39 -3.63 19.04
CA PRO A 9 -25.88 -3.28 17.72
C PRO A 9 -24.55 -4.01 17.48
N PRO A 10 -24.29 -4.53 16.27
CA PRO A 10 -23.06 -5.24 15.99
C PRO A 10 -21.86 -4.32 16.24
N ALA A 11 -20.88 -4.82 16.99
CA ALA A 11 -19.62 -4.14 17.25
C ALA A 11 -18.91 -3.80 15.91
N PRO A 12 -18.22 -2.65 15.81
CA PRO A 12 -17.60 -2.20 14.56
C PRO A 12 -16.33 -2.99 14.16
N ASP A 13 -15.97 -4.06 14.87
CA ASP A 13 -14.85 -4.94 14.51
C ASP A 13 -15.35 -6.15 13.69
N SER A 14 -15.73 -5.86 12.45
CA SER A 14 -15.52 -6.82 11.37
C SER A 14 -14.33 -6.32 10.56
N PRO A 15 -13.31 -7.14 10.25
CA PRO A 15 -12.30 -6.74 9.30
C PRO A 15 -13.03 -6.58 7.97
N ARG A 16 -13.39 -5.34 7.62
CA ARG A 16 -13.81 -5.04 6.25
C ARG A 16 -12.70 -5.59 5.38
N SER A 17 -13.02 -6.57 4.54
CA SER A 17 -12.22 -6.84 3.35
C SER A 17 -11.85 -5.50 2.76
N SER A 18 -10.56 -5.27 2.59
CA SER A 18 -9.96 -4.04 2.11
C SER A 18 -10.48 -3.70 0.71
N GLN A 19 -11.71 -3.23 0.60
CA GLN A 19 -12.14 -2.41 -0.52
C GLN A 19 -11.87 -0.99 -0.08
N SER A 20 -10.64 -0.55 -0.36
CA SER A 20 -10.44 0.86 -0.67
C SER A 20 -11.52 1.26 -1.68
N PRO A 21 -12.21 2.41 -1.49
CA PRO A 21 -13.03 2.96 -2.55
C PRO A 21 -12.22 3.00 -3.86
N PRO A 22 -12.85 2.82 -5.04
CA PRO A 22 -12.15 2.98 -6.30
C PRO A 22 -11.38 4.31 -6.25
N PRO A 23 -10.07 4.32 -6.54
CA PRO A 23 -9.29 5.54 -6.44
C PRO A 23 -9.94 6.62 -7.33
N GLU A 24 -10.31 7.75 -6.75
CA GLU A 24 -10.97 8.81 -7.53
C GLU A 24 -9.94 9.48 -8.47
N GLY A 25 -10.38 9.83 -9.68
CA GLY A 25 -9.57 10.53 -10.68
C GLY A 25 -8.86 9.60 -11.66
N VAL A 26 -7.83 10.13 -12.33
CA VAL A 26 -7.16 9.50 -13.48
C VAL A 26 -6.64 8.08 -13.23
N GLN A 27 -6.30 7.76 -11.98
CA GLN A 27 -5.81 6.44 -11.61
C GLN A 27 -6.95 5.40 -11.53
N GLY A 28 -8.12 5.75 -11.01
CA GLY A 28 -9.27 4.84 -11.01
C GLY A 28 -9.84 4.61 -12.40
N ASP A 29 -9.88 5.66 -13.22
CA ASP A 29 -10.26 5.52 -14.62
C ASP A 29 -9.32 4.53 -15.34
N LEU A 30 -8.01 4.63 -15.08
CA LEU A 30 -7.02 3.71 -15.65
C LEU A 30 -7.22 2.27 -15.15
N GLU A 31 -7.53 2.08 -13.86
CA GLU A 31 -7.83 0.75 -13.30
C GLU A 31 -9.08 0.14 -13.92
N LEU A 32 -10.12 0.93 -14.18
CA LEU A 32 -11.33 0.49 -14.86
C LEU A 32 -11.05 0.09 -16.32
N GLU A 33 -10.25 0.88 -17.03
CA GLU A 33 -9.89 0.60 -18.43
C GLU A 33 -9.01 -0.67 -18.53
N LEU A 34 -8.07 -0.86 -17.60
CA LEU A 34 -7.26 -2.10 -17.50
C LEU A 34 -8.13 -3.34 -17.22
N LEU A 35 -9.15 -3.21 -16.37
CA LEU A 35 -10.12 -4.28 -16.13
C LEU A 35 -10.96 -4.58 -17.38
N GLY A 36 -11.38 -3.53 -18.10
CA GLY A 36 -12.04 -3.63 -19.40
C GLY A 36 -11.21 -4.41 -20.41
N LEU A 37 -9.93 -4.06 -20.56
CA LEU A 37 -8.97 -4.75 -21.41
C LEU A 37 -8.83 -6.24 -21.04
N ALA A 38 -8.70 -6.56 -19.76
CA ALA A 38 -8.59 -7.95 -19.30
C ALA A 38 -9.82 -8.78 -19.69
N ASN A 39 -11.03 -8.21 -19.52
CA ASN A 39 -12.27 -8.85 -19.94
C ASN A 39 -12.36 -9.01 -21.47
N ALA A 40 -11.97 -7.99 -22.24
CA ALA A 40 -11.94 -8.06 -23.70
C ALA A 40 -10.97 -9.15 -24.20
N LEU A 41 -9.78 -9.27 -23.60
CA LEU A 41 -8.81 -10.32 -23.90
C LEU A 41 -9.34 -11.72 -23.56
N TYR A 42 -10.02 -11.87 -22.42
CA TYR A 42 -10.67 -13.12 -22.05
C TYR A 42 -11.78 -13.51 -23.03
N ASN A 43 -12.64 -12.55 -23.40
CA ASN A 43 -13.71 -12.74 -24.37
C ASN A 43 -13.16 -13.10 -25.76
N LEU A 44 -12.06 -12.48 -26.16
CA LEU A 44 -11.35 -12.80 -27.40
C LEU A 44 -10.85 -14.25 -27.37
N GLY A 45 -10.14 -14.63 -26.31
CA GLY A 45 -9.61 -15.99 -26.14
C GLY A 45 -10.71 -17.05 -26.17
N THR A 46 -11.79 -16.86 -25.41
CA THR A 46 -12.91 -17.78 -25.39
C THR A 46 -13.63 -17.87 -26.74
N THR A 47 -13.81 -16.75 -27.45
CA THR A 47 -14.42 -16.72 -28.79
C THR A 47 -13.57 -17.48 -29.81
N VAL A 48 -12.25 -17.25 -29.82
CA VAL A 48 -11.33 -17.96 -30.72
C VAL A 48 -11.34 -19.45 -30.44
N VAL A 49 -11.28 -19.88 -29.18
CA VAL A 49 -11.32 -21.30 -28.80
C VAL A 49 -12.65 -21.94 -29.20
N ASN A 50 -13.77 -21.28 -28.91
CA ASN A 50 -15.11 -21.80 -29.21
C ASN A 50 -15.39 -21.92 -30.71
N ASP A 51 -14.94 -20.96 -31.52
CA ASP A 51 -15.16 -21.04 -32.95
C ASP A 51 -14.16 -21.99 -33.63
N SER A 52 -12.90 -22.03 -33.17
CA SER A 52 -11.89 -22.98 -33.69
C SER A 52 -12.22 -24.45 -33.38
N THR A 53 -12.91 -24.72 -32.27
CA THR A 53 -13.36 -26.07 -31.91
C THR A 53 -14.59 -26.50 -32.72
N LYS A 54 -15.51 -25.58 -33.02
CA LYS A 54 -16.73 -25.86 -33.83
C LYS A 54 -16.47 -25.99 -35.33
N GLU A 55 -15.43 -25.33 -35.84
CA GLU A 55 -15.06 -25.43 -37.26
C GLU A 55 -14.49 -26.81 -37.65
N LYS A 56 -13.92 -27.57 -36.70
CA LYS A 56 -13.43 -28.93 -36.98
C LYS A 56 -14.54 -29.93 -37.31
N ASP A 57 -15.77 -29.67 -36.85
CA ASP A 57 -16.89 -30.60 -37.00
C ASP A 57 -17.77 -30.34 -38.25
N LYS A 58 -17.52 -29.27 -39.02
CA LYS A 58 -18.34 -28.93 -40.20
C LYS A 58 -17.50 -28.59 -41.44
N VAL A 59 -17.60 -29.46 -42.46
CA VAL A 59 -17.03 -29.23 -43.80
C VAL A 59 -17.72 -28.01 -44.44
N GLY A 60 -17.02 -26.86 -44.47
CA GLY A 60 -17.48 -25.62 -45.12
C GLY A 60 -17.58 -24.34 -44.26
N GLY A 61 -17.15 -24.37 -42.99
CA GLY A 61 -17.36 -23.29 -42.00
C GLY A 61 -16.40 -22.09 -41.99
N GLY A 62 -15.37 -22.06 -42.86
CA GLY A 62 -14.12 -21.25 -42.76
C GLY A 62 -14.20 -19.74 -42.59
N LYS A 63 -15.38 -19.11 -42.60
CA LYS A 63 -15.53 -17.64 -42.63
C LYS A 63 -16.13 -17.03 -41.35
N GLN A 64 -16.61 -17.83 -40.40
CA GLN A 64 -17.34 -17.31 -39.23
C GLN A 64 -16.44 -16.82 -38.09
N VAL A 65 -15.26 -17.44 -37.87
CA VAL A 65 -14.32 -17.00 -36.83
C VAL A 65 -13.94 -15.53 -37.03
N GLY A 66 -13.60 -15.15 -38.26
CA GLY A 66 -13.20 -13.77 -38.59
C GLY A 66 -14.28 -12.74 -38.23
N LEU A 67 -15.55 -13.05 -38.49
CA LEU A 67 -16.65 -12.10 -38.26
C LEU A 67 -16.89 -11.79 -36.77
N ARG A 68 -16.64 -12.75 -35.87
CA ARG A 68 -16.80 -12.54 -34.41
C ARG A 68 -15.53 -12.06 -33.73
N VAL A 69 -14.36 -12.42 -34.26
CA VAL A 69 -13.06 -12.03 -33.72
C VAL A 69 -12.71 -10.58 -34.05
N ILE A 70 -13.04 -10.11 -35.25
CA ILE A 70 -12.74 -8.73 -35.70
C ILE A 70 -13.28 -7.66 -34.73
N PRO A 71 -14.56 -7.65 -34.31
CA PRO A 71 -15.07 -6.60 -33.43
C PRO A 71 -14.39 -6.61 -32.06
N ILE A 72 -14.17 -7.79 -31.46
CA ILE A 72 -13.52 -7.91 -30.14
C ILE A 72 -12.04 -7.50 -30.21
N ARG A 73 -11.35 -7.83 -31.30
CA ARG A 73 -9.98 -7.34 -31.54
C ARG A 73 -9.93 -5.81 -31.59
N ASN A 74 -10.88 -5.19 -32.28
CA ASN A 74 -10.93 -3.73 -32.38
C ASN A 74 -11.20 -3.08 -31.01
N GLU A 75 -12.03 -3.71 -30.18
CA GLU A 75 -12.26 -3.31 -28.78
C GLU A 75 -10.98 -3.39 -27.94
N VAL A 76 -10.21 -4.49 -28.06
CA VAL A 76 -8.89 -4.61 -27.41
C VAL A 76 -7.93 -3.51 -27.85
N ILE A 77 -7.88 -3.19 -29.15
CA ILE A 77 -7.03 -2.11 -29.68
C ILE A 77 -7.48 -0.75 -29.12
N ALA A 78 -8.78 -0.50 -29.02
CA ALA A 78 -9.32 0.73 -28.45
C ALA A 78 -8.90 0.90 -26.98
N HIS A 79 -9.04 -0.16 -26.18
CA HIS A 79 -8.58 -0.14 -24.78
C HIS A 79 -7.07 0.12 -24.67
N LEU A 80 -6.25 -0.53 -25.50
CA LEU A 80 -4.80 -0.30 -25.50
C LEU A 80 -4.43 1.14 -25.86
N SER A 81 -5.14 1.74 -26.83
CA SER A 81 -4.94 3.15 -27.20
C SER A 81 -5.31 4.10 -26.06
N ASN A 82 -6.47 3.87 -25.43
CA ASN A 82 -6.91 4.69 -24.30
C ASN A 82 -5.96 4.60 -23.12
N ILE A 83 -5.47 3.39 -22.80
CA ILE A 83 -4.51 3.17 -21.71
C ILE A 83 -3.21 3.94 -21.96
N ASP A 84 -2.70 3.96 -23.20
CA ASP A 84 -1.47 4.70 -23.54
C ASP A 84 -1.64 6.21 -23.33
N ASP A 85 -2.77 6.78 -23.75
CA ASP A 85 -3.11 8.18 -23.52
C ASP A 85 -3.26 8.49 -22.03
N MET A 86 -3.95 7.62 -21.27
CA MET A 86 -4.16 7.78 -19.83
C MET A 86 -2.87 7.63 -19.03
N ALA A 87 -1.96 6.75 -19.44
CA ALA A 87 -0.68 6.51 -18.78
C ALA A 87 0.19 7.78 -18.74
N GLN A 88 0.10 8.65 -19.76
CA GLN A 88 0.81 9.94 -19.79
C GLN A 88 0.39 10.90 -18.67
N HIS A 89 -0.80 10.71 -18.10
CA HIS A 89 -1.36 11.55 -17.05
C HIS A 89 -1.10 11.00 -15.65
N VAL A 90 -0.51 9.81 -15.53
CA VAL A 90 -0.16 9.19 -14.25
C VAL A 90 1.27 9.59 -13.85
N GLN A 91 1.39 10.39 -12.80
CA GLN A 91 2.69 10.89 -12.30
C GLN A 91 3.29 10.02 -11.18
N THR A 92 2.66 8.89 -10.87
CA THR A 92 3.08 8.02 -9.76
C THR A 92 4.41 7.35 -10.06
N MET A 93 5.42 7.64 -9.24
CA MET A 93 6.73 7.01 -9.32
C MET A 93 6.69 5.62 -8.68
N ILE A 94 7.08 4.59 -9.45
CA ILE A 94 7.08 3.21 -8.99
C ILE A 94 8.53 2.77 -8.68
N PRO A 95 8.85 2.32 -7.46
CA PRO A 95 10.15 1.77 -7.15
C PRO A 95 10.45 0.52 -7.98
N MET A 96 11.67 0.40 -8.53
CA MET A 96 12.06 -0.76 -9.35
C MET A 96 11.84 -2.11 -8.67
N GLN A 97 11.98 -2.16 -7.34
CA GLN A 97 11.75 -3.39 -6.57
C GLN A 97 10.30 -3.87 -6.65
N VAL A 98 9.32 -2.96 -6.75
CA VAL A 98 7.90 -3.32 -6.98
C VAL A 98 7.75 -4.05 -8.30
N LEU A 99 8.42 -3.58 -9.36
CA LEU A 99 8.38 -4.23 -10.68
C LEU A 99 8.99 -5.64 -10.62
N THR A 100 10.13 -5.79 -9.94
CA THR A 100 10.76 -7.10 -9.72
C THR A 100 9.87 -8.05 -8.90
N ASP A 101 9.19 -7.55 -7.87
CA ASP A 101 8.24 -8.36 -7.09
C ASP A 101 7.06 -8.82 -7.97
N ILE A 102 6.52 -7.95 -8.84
CA ILE A 102 5.45 -8.31 -9.80
C ILE A 102 5.94 -9.38 -10.78
N ASP A 103 7.11 -9.20 -11.40
CA ASP A 103 7.70 -10.14 -12.37
C ASP A 103 7.97 -11.52 -11.76
N SER A 104 8.27 -11.56 -10.47
CA SER A 104 8.50 -12.79 -9.71
C SER A 104 7.23 -13.38 -9.07
N ALA A 105 6.05 -12.84 -9.39
CA ALA A 105 4.76 -13.22 -8.81
C ALA A 105 4.73 -13.11 -7.27
N ARG A 106 5.51 -12.21 -6.70
CA ARG A 106 5.53 -11.88 -5.28
C ARG A 106 4.62 -10.70 -4.99
N ASN A 107 3.97 -10.70 -3.82
CA ASN A 107 3.13 -9.59 -3.40
C ASN A 107 3.98 -8.32 -3.16
N PRO A 108 3.80 -7.23 -3.94
CA PRO A 108 4.58 -6.00 -3.78
C PRO A 108 4.30 -5.26 -2.46
N PHE A 109 3.21 -5.60 -1.77
CA PHE A 109 2.89 -5.02 -0.45
C PHE A 109 3.94 -5.34 0.62
N HIS A 110 4.69 -6.44 0.46
CA HIS A 110 5.80 -6.76 1.36
C HIS A 110 6.86 -5.66 1.37
N LEU A 111 7.16 -5.04 0.23
CA LEU A 111 8.10 -3.94 0.18
C LEU A 111 7.66 -2.78 1.07
N THR A 112 6.38 -2.39 0.97
CA THR A 112 5.83 -1.29 1.79
C THR A 112 5.92 -1.61 3.27
N LYS A 113 5.55 -2.85 3.64
CA LYS A 113 5.65 -3.32 5.02
C LYS A 113 7.08 -3.29 5.55
N ASP A 114 8.03 -3.88 4.82
CA ASP A 114 9.43 -3.95 5.22
C ASP A 114 10.05 -2.55 5.36
N ARG A 115 9.70 -1.62 4.47
CA ARG A 115 10.16 -0.22 4.53
C ARG A 115 9.59 0.52 5.72
N LEU A 116 8.32 0.31 6.04
CA LEU A 116 7.67 0.90 7.21
C LEU A 116 8.29 0.38 8.51
N GLU A 117 8.47 -0.94 8.62
CA GLU A 117 9.09 -1.58 9.79
C GLU A 117 10.52 -1.09 9.97
N ARG A 118 11.32 -1.07 8.90
CA ARG A 118 12.70 -0.57 8.95
C ARG A 118 12.76 0.91 9.35
N ALA A 119 11.91 1.76 8.80
CA ALA A 119 11.85 3.18 9.17
C ALA A 119 11.50 3.36 10.65
N ALA A 120 10.55 2.58 11.17
CA ALA A 120 10.19 2.61 12.59
C ALA A 120 11.36 2.16 13.48
N THR A 121 12.01 1.05 13.15
CA THR A 121 13.18 0.56 13.88
C THR A 121 14.33 1.56 13.85
N GLU A 122 14.62 2.14 12.68
CA GLU A 122 15.70 3.12 12.52
C GLU A 122 15.42 4.40 13.30
N ASN A 123 14.17 4.90 13.29
CA ASN A 123 13.77 6.04 14.09
C ASN A 123 13.90 5.77 15.60
N GLN A 124 13.47 4.60 16.07
CA GLN A 124 13.64 4.21 17.48
C GLN A 124 15.11 4.10 17.86
N PHE A 125 15.92 3.51 16.99
CA PHE A 125 17.35 3.37 17.22
C PHE A 125 18.07 4.73 17.27
N MET A 126 17.73 5.67 16.38
CA MET A 126 18.25 7.04 16.42
C MET A 126 17.85 7.77 17.70
N ASN A 127 16.59 7.66 18.11
CA ASN A 127 16.12 8.25 19.37
C ASN A 127 16.87 7.68 20.58
N GLY A 128 17.13 6.37 20.59
CA GLY A 128 17.95 5.73 21.62
C GLY A 128 19.37 6.30 21.68
N LYS A 129 20.03 6.46 20.52
CA LYS A 129 21.36 7.08 20.45
C LYS A 129 21.37 8.51 20.98
N ILE A 130 20.41 9.33 20.57
CA ILE A 130 20.30 10.73 21.02
C ILE A 130 20.11 10.77 22.55
N ALA A 131 19.22 9.94 23.09
CA ALA A 131 18.99 9.85 24.53
C ALA A 131 20.25 9.42 25.30
N SER A 132 20.99 8.42 24.79
CA SER A 132 22.25 7.98 25.40
C SER A 132 23.32 9.06 25.39
N ILE A 133 23.46 9.80 24.29
CA ILE A 133 24.42 10.92 24.19
C ILE A 133 24.04 12.02 25.18
N SER A 134 22.77 12.43 25.23
CA SER A 134 22.30 13.43 26.18
C SER A 134 22.56 13.01 27.63
N SER A 135 22.26 11.74 27.97
CA SER A 135 22.51 11.20 29.31
C SER A 135 24.01 11.16 29.63
N TYR A 136 24.85 10.79 28.66
CA TYR A 136 26.30 10.80 28.84
C TYR A 136 26.84 12.21 29.08
N CYS A 137 26.39 13.20 28.31
CA CYS A 137 26.78 14.59 28.51
C CYS A 137 26.35 15.12 29.88
N GLN A 138 25.16 14.74 30.36
CA GLN A 138 24.69 15.07 31.70
C GLN A 138 25.59 14.48 32.78
N LEU A 139 25.87 13.17 32.72
CA LEU A 139 26.77 12.50 33.68
C LEU A 139 28.17 13.09 33.66
N LEU A 140 28.69 13.42 32.47
CA LEU A 140 30.01 14.04 32.33
C LEU A 140 30.04 15.43 32.97
N ASN A 141 29.01 16.26 32.72
CA ASN A 141 28.89 17.57 33.35
C ASN A 141 28.80 17.45 34.87
N GLU A 142 28.03 16.50 35.40
CA GLU A 142 27.95 16.24 36.85
C GLU A 142 29.30 15.85 37.44
N ALA A 143 30.03 14.94 36.80
CA ALA A 143 31.37 14.53 37.24
C ALA A 143 32.40 15.68 37.18
N LEU A 144 32.31 16.53 36.14
CA LEU A 144 33.16 17.71 36.01
C LEU A 144 32.86 18.76 37.09
N LEU A 145 31.59 19.00 37.42
CA LEU A 145 31.20 19.91 38.50
C LEU A 145 31.68 19.43 39.88
N GLN A 146 31.67 18.11 40.12
CA GLN A 146 32.18 17.54 41.37
C GLN A 146 33.71 17.66 41.50
N SER A 147 34.43 17.53 40.39
CA SER A 147 35.91 17.54 40.38
C SER A 147 36.51 18.94 40.24
N PHE A 148 35.83 19.85 39.53
CA PHE A 148 36.30 21.21 39.23
C PHE A 148 35.16 22.24 39.35
N PRO A 149 34.83 22.69 40.58
CA PRO A 149 33.73 23.61 40.82
C PRO A 149 33.93 25.01 40.19
N GLU A 150 35.17 25.40 39.85
CA GLU A 150 35.44 26.64 39.11
C GLU A 150 34.93 26.66 37.66
N VAL A 151 34.65 25.49 37.06
CA VAL A 151 34.26 25.38 35.64
C VAL A 151 32.74 25.55 35.43
N THR A 152 32.00 25.69 36.52
CA THR A 152 30.53 25.83 36.53
C THR A 152 30.02 26.97 35.66
N GLU A 153 30.78 28.06 35.55
CA GLU A 153 30.42 29.26 34.77
C GLU A 153 30.57 29.07 33.25
N HIS A 154 31.19 27.97 32.81
CA HIS A 154 31.46 27.67 31.39
C HIS A 154 30.71 26.44 30.85
N LEU A 155 29.97 25.73 31.71
CA LEU A 155 29.15 24.59 31.28
C LEU A 155 27.76 25.08 30.87
N GLU A 156 27.54 25.17 29.56
CA GLU A 156 26.21 25.51 29.02
C GLU A 156 25.21 24.38 29.36
N PRO A 157 24.00 24.70 29.88
CA PRO A 157 22.98 23.69 30.11
C PRO A 157 22.61 23.08 28.76
N LEU A 158 22.83 21.77 28.60
CA LEU A 158 22.41 21.05 27.40
C LEU A 158 20.91 21.30 27.21
N PRO A 159 20.45 21.83 26.06
CA PRO A 159 19.04 22.06 25.85
C PRO A 159 18.30 20.74 26.09
N PRO A 160 17.16 20.75 26.81
CA PRO A 160 16.41 19.53 27.05
C PRO A 160 16.08 18.93 25.69
N SER A 161 16.55 17.69 25.46
CA SER A 161 16.16 16.93 24.27
C SER A 161 14.63 16.91 24.27
N SER A 162 14.02 17.66 23.35
CA SER A 162 12.58 17.79 23.32
C SER A 162 11.99 16.39 23.24
N PRO A 163 10.99 16.02 24.07
CA PRO A 163 10.31 14.76 23.91
C PRO A 163 9.57 14.83 22.57
N VAL A 164 10.16 14.26 21.53
CA VAL A 164 9.44 13.96 20.30
C VAL A 164 8.35 13.00 20.73
N LYS A 165 7.08 13.44 20.58
CA LYS A 165 5.87 12.72 20.99
C LYS A 165 6.06 11.22 20.78
N GLN A 166 6.15 10.48 21.88
CA GLN A 166 5.90 9.06 21.87
C GLN A 166 4.48 8.90 21.34
N TYR A 167 4.34 8.54 20.06
CA TYR A 167 3.10 7.99 19.54
C TYR A 167 2.95 6.58 20.13
N VAL A 168 2.75 6.52 21.44
CA VAL A 168 2.14 5.38 22.12
C VAL A 168 0.66 5.66 22.09
N ASN A 169 -0.07 4.94 21.23
CA ASN A 169 -1.42 4.49 21.52
C ASN A 169 -1.86 3.44 20.51
N GLY A 170 -1.29 2.25 20.69
CA GLY A 170 -2.02 1.00 20.52
C GLY A 170 -2.21 0.40 21.92
N SER A 171 -3.07 1.00 22.74
CA SER A 171 -3.60 0.30 23.92
C SER A 171 -5.03 0.74 24.14
N MET A 172 -5.96 -0.17 23.82
CA MET A 172 -7.28 -0.16 24.44
C MET A 172 -7.07 -0.13 25.96
N ALA A 173 -7.62 0.89 26.61
CA ALA A 173 -7.85 0.90 28.04
C ALA A 173 -9.36 0.93 28.24
N ASN A 174 -9.85 -0.15 28.83
CA ASN A 174 -11.12 -0.23 29.54
C ASN A 174 -11.22 0.87 30.62
N GLY A 175 -12.45 1.26 30.95
CA GLY A 175 -12.81 2.03 32.15
C GLY A 175 -13.75 3.18 31.81
N ALA A 176 -15.06 2.97 31.85
CA ALA A 176 -15.87 3.11 33.06
C ALA A 176 -15.89 4.55 33.59
N SER A 177 -16.95 5.28 33.24
CA SER A 177 -17.78 6.13 34.12
C SER A 177 -19.07 6.47 33.38
#